data_AF-E9J5N1-F1
#
_entry.id   AF-E9J5N1-F1
#
_cell.length_a   1.000
_cell.length_b   1.000
_cell.length_c   1.000
_cell.angle_alpha   90.00
_cell.angle_beta   90.00
_cell.angle_gamma   90.00
#
_symmetry.space_group_name_H-M   'P 1'
#
loop_
_entity.id
_entity.type
_entity.pdbx_description
1 polymer ?
#
loop_
_entity_poly.entity_id
_entity_poly.type
_entity_poly.pdbx_seq_one_letter_code
_entity_poly.pdbx_strand_id
1 'polypeptide(L)' 'GKLIDKLTVYYGLAIRRNSDSVQKMKDAIWATYFHYNSTDTKPQHDKCPSGADSWC' A
#
# COMPACT_ATOMS: atom_id res chain seq x y z
N GLY A 1 -10.40 -1.35 15.27
CA GLY A 1 -11.02 -0.13 14.68
C GLY A 1 -10.88 -0.23 13.18
N LYS A 2 -11.98 -0.08 12.42
CA LYS A 2 -12.08 -0.59 11.02
C LYS A 2 -10.94 -0.18 10.08
N LEU A 3 -10.33 1.00 10.23
CA LEU A 3 -9.20 1.43 9.41
C LEU A 3 -7.86 0.87 9.88
N ILE A 4 -7.56 0.97 11.18
CA ILE A 4 -6.32 0.43 11.76
C ILE A 4 -6.22 -1.07 11.53
N ASP A 5 -7.32 -1.81 11.68
CA ASP A 5 -7.34 -3.26 11.48
C ASP A 5 -6.96 -3.61 10.02
N LYS A 6 -7.47 -2.84 9.04
CA LYS A 6 -7.12 -3.00 7.62
C LYS A 6 -5.64 -2.67 7.37
N LEU A 7 -5.17 -1.53 7.87
CA LEU A 7 -3.77 -1.12 7.70
C LEU A 7 -2.81 -2.15 8.28
N THR A 8 -3.10 -2.74 9.45
CA THR A 8 -2.28 -3.81 10.03
C THR A 8 -2.21 -5.04 9.12
N VAL A 9 -3.34 -5.47 8.53
CA VAL A 9 -3.37 -6.61 7.60
C VAL A 9 -2.52 -6.35 6.36
N TYR A 10 -2.69 -5.19 5.72
CA TYR A 10 -1.95 -4.84 4.50
C TYR A 10 -0.46 -4.57 4.78
N TYR A 11 -0.13 -4.02 5.94
CA TYR A 11 1.25 -3.87 6.38
C TYR A 11 1.96 -5.24 6.48
N GLY A 12 1.31 -6.21 7.12
CA GLY A 12 1.83 -7.58 7.18
C GLY A 12 1.94 -8.24 5.79
N LEU A 13 0.99 -7.96 4.89
CA LEU A 13 1.03 -8.46 3.52
C LEU A 13 2.19 -7.87 2.71
N ALA A 14 2.45 -6.57 2.84
CA ALA A 14 3.54 -5.88 2.18
C ALA A 14 4.91 -6.46 2.59
N ILE A 15 5.09 -6.79 3.87
CA ILE A 15 6.29 -7.48 4.37
C ILE A 15 6.44 -8.86 3.73
N ARG A 16 5.40 -9.69 3.80
CA ARG A 16 5.48 -11.09 3.31
C ARG A 16 5.69 -11.18 1.80
N ARG A 17 5.11 -10.28 1.01
CA ARG A 17 5.22 -10.30 -0.46
C ARG A 17 6.54 -9.71 -0.99
N ASN A 18 7.25 -8.94 -0.17
CA ASN A 18 8.48 -8.24 -0.57
C ASN A 18 9.64 -8.60 0.37
N SER A 19 9.64 -9.81 0.93
CA SER A 19 10.68 -10.26 1.86
C SER A 19 12.08 -10.34 1.23
N ASP A 20 12.14 -10.36 -0.10
CA ASP A 20 13.35 -10.33 -0.92
C ASP A 20 13.95 -8.92 -1.09
N SER A 21 13.19 -7.85 -0.79
CA SER A 21 13.64 -6.47 -1.01
C SER A 21 13.05 -5.48 -0.02
N VAL A 22 13.91 -4.94 0.85
CA VAL A 22 13.56 -3.87 1.81
C VAL A 22 12.99 -2.64 1.10
N GLN A 23 13.52 -2.29 -0.07
CA GLN A 23 13.04 -1.13 -0.83
C GLN A 23 11.61 -1.37 -1.33
N LYS A 24 11.33 -2.52 -1.97
CA LYS A 24 9.97 -2.85 -2.43
C LYS A 24 8.98 -2.95 -1.26
N MET A 25 9.42 -3.51 -0.13
CA MET A 25 8.63 -3.58 1.09
C MET A 25 8.24 -2.18 1.58
N LYS A 26 9.21 -1.27 1.69
CA LYS A 26 8.98 0.12 2.08
C LYS A 26 8.01 0.82 1.13
N ASP A 27 8.19 0.65 -0.18
CA ASP A 27 7.31 1.27 -1.17
C ASP A 27 5.88 0.72 -1.08
N ALA A 28 5.70 -0.60 -0.90
CA ALA A 28 4.38 -1.21 -0.72
C ALA A 28 3.66 -0.76 0.58
N ILE A 29 4.40 -0.58 1.67
CA ILE A 29 3.88 -0.03 2.93
C ILE A 29 3.38 1.40 2.72
N TRP A 30 4.19 2.26 2.09
CA TRP A 30 3.81 3.64 1.83
C TRP A 30 2.68 3.76 0.82
N ALA A 31 2.65 2.91 -0.21
CA ALA A 31 1.55 2.82 -1.14
C ALA A 31 0.22 2.53 -0.43
N THR A 32 0.23 1.59 0.52
CA THR A 32 -0.96 1.27 1.33
C THR A 32 -1.41 2.52 2.11
N TYR A 33 -0.50 3.17 2.83
CA TYR A 33 -0.83 4.38 3.59
C TYR A 33 -1.41 5.48 2.71
N PHE A 34 -0.76 5.78 1.59
CA PHE A 34 -1.18 6.84 0.68
C PHE A 34 -2.51 6.53 -0.01
N HIS A 35 -2.76 5.27 -0.39
CA HIS A 35 -4.04 4.84 -0.94
C HIS A 35 -5.20 5.10 0.05
N TYR A 36 -5.02 4.75 1.33
CA TYR A 36 -6.04 5.01 2.37
C TYR A 36 -6.17 6.49 2.77
N ASN A 37 -5.16 7.31 2.49
CA ASN A 37 -5.18 8.77 2.68
C ASN A 37 -5.66 9.52 1.42
N SER A 38 -5.86 8.81 0.31
CA SER A 38 -6.26 9.36 -0.99
C SER A 38 -7.72 9.82 -0.95
N THR A 39 -8.01 10.90 -1.67
CA THR A 39 -9.37 11.37 -1.94
C THR A 39 -9.51 11.71 -3.41
N ASP A 40 -10.74 11.79 -3.93
CA ASP A 40 -10.99 12.17 -5.32
C ASP A 40 -10.37 13.54 -5.67
N THR A 41 -10.34 14.45 -4.70
CA THR A 41 -9.76 15.80 -4.84
C THR A 41 -8.24 15.86 -4.62
N LYS A 42 -7.66 14.84 -3.98
CA LYS A 42 -6.22 14.74 -3.70
C LYS A 42 -5.77 13.27 -3.86
N PRO A 43 -5.67 12.79 -5.11
CA PRO A 43 -5.25 11.43 -5.38
C PRO A 43 -3.79 11.22 -4.94
N GLN A 44 -3.52 10.10 -4.28
CA GLN A 44 -2.18 9.74 -3.78
C GLN A 44 -1.80 8.32 -4.22
N HIS A 45 -1.89 8.06 -5.52
CA HIS A 45 -1.66 6.73 -6.12
C HIS A 45 -0.25 6.54 -6.71
N ASP A 46 0.65 7.51 -6.55
CA ASP A 46 2.00 7.50 -7.15
C ASP A 46 2.88 6.30 -6.75
N LYS A 47 2.57 5.66 -5.61
CA LYS A 47 3.27 4.47 -5.12
C LYS A 47 2.51 3.17 -5.36
N CYS A 48 1.29 3.22 -5.90
CA CYS A 48 0.58 2.00 -6.27
C CYS A 48 1.32 1.29 -7.42
N PRO A 49 1.29 -0.05 -7.46
CA PRO A 49 1.77 -0.77 -8.63
C PRO A 49 0.95 -0.38 -9.86
N SER A 50 1.62 -0.25 -11.00
CA SER A 50 0.96 0.01 -12.28
C SER A 50 0.55 -1.29 -12.97
N GLY A 51 -0.45 -1.21 -13.85
CA GLY A 51 -0.88 -2.32 -14.70
C GLY A 51 -2.14 -3.04 -14.19
N ALA A 52 -2.53 -4.09 -14.90
CA ALA A 52 -3.78 -4.82 -14.65
C ALA A 52 -3.82 -5.53 -13.28
N ASP A 53 -2.65 -5.84 -12.72
CA ASP A 53 -2.50 -6.45 -11.41
C ASP A 53 -2.41 -5.41 -10.27
N SER A 54 -2.73 -4.14 -10.56
CA SER A 54 -2.83 -3.13 -9.53
C SER A 54 -3.93 -3.49 -8.54
N TRP A 55 -3.69 -3.11 -7.29
CA TRP A 55 -4.68 -3.15 -6.21
C TRP A 55 -5.13 -1.74 -5.80
N CYS A 56 -4.64 -0.71 -6.52
CA CYS A 56 -5.45 0.46 -6.79
C CYS A 56 -6.56 0.05 -7.78
#